data_AF-A0A8T3PSP1-F1
#
_entry.id   AF-A0A8T3PSP1-F1
#
_cell.length_a   1.000
_cell.length_b   1.000
_cell.length_c   1.000
_cell.angle_alpha   90.00
_cell.angle_beta   90.00
_cell.angle_gamma   90.00
#
_symmetry.space_group_name_H-M   'P 1'
#
loop_
_entity.id
_entity.type
_entity.pdbx_description
1 polymer ?
#
loop_
_entity_poly.entity_id
_entity_poly.type
_entity_poly.pdbx_seq_one_letter_code
_entity_poly.pdbx_strand_id
1 'polypeptide(L)' 'MLKRLGQIACLVGLHDFRVVEVTFGFGGSDAIEKLECRRCGRTAARRA' A
#
# COMPACT_ATOMS: atom_id res chain seq x y z
N MET A 1 14.63 1.90 19.36
CA MET A 1 13.41 1.19 19.84
C MET A 1 12.19 1.33 18.90
N LEU A 2 11.88 2.50 18.32
CA LEU A 2 10.65 2.70 17.52
C LEU A 2 10.52 1.85 16.22
N LYS A 3 11.61 1.41 15.60
CA LYS A 3 11.54 0.54 14.40
C LYS A 3 10.77 -0.77 14.65
N ARG A 4 10.86 -1.33 15.87
CA ARG A 4 10.15 -2.57 16.23
C ARG A 4 8.64 -2.35 16.34
N LEU A 5 8.20 -1.22 16.89
CA LEU A 5 6.77 -0.89 16.98
C LEU A 5 6.12 -0.78 15.60
N GLY A 6 6.82 -0.17 14.64
CA GLY A 6 6.37 -0.08 13.25
C GLY A 6 6.21 -1.45 12.59
N GLN A 7 7.09 -2.41 12.91
CA GLN A 7 7.00 -3.80 12.42
C GLN A 7 5.88 -4.59 13.13
N ILE A 8 5.70 -4.41 14.44
CA ILE A 8 4.61 -5.05 15.20
C ILE A 8 3.24 -4.64 14.65
N ALA A 9 3.05 -3.37 14.32
CA ALA A 9 1.82 -2.89 13.69
C ALA A 9 1.52 -3.68 12.39
N CYS A 10 2.53 -3.95 11.56
CA CYS A 10 2.35 -4.73 10.34
C CYS A 10 2.01 -6.21 10.61
N LEU A 11 2.44 -6.78 11.74
CA LEU A 11 2.09 -8.15 12.12
C LEU A 11 0.62 -8.31 12.50
N VAL A 12 0.00 -7.26 13.09
CA VAL A 12 -1.43 -7.24 13.44
C VAL A 12 -2.33 -6.69 12.33
N GLY A 13 -1.77 -6.44 11.14
CA GLY A 13 -2.52 -5.98 9.95
C GLY A 13 -2.62 -4.46 9.80
N LEU A 14 -2.06 -3.66 10.71
CA LEU A 14 -1.98 -2.21 10.56
C LEU A 14 -0.79 -1.86 9.65
N HIS A 15 -1.11 -1.58 8.39
CA HIS A 15 -0.14 -1.23 7.37
C HIS A 15 -0.19 0.25 7.01
N ASP A 16 1.00 0.83 6.85
CA ASP A 16 1.20 2.20 6.39
C ASP A 16 1.51 2.17 4.90
N PHE A 17 0.45 2.12 4.09
CA PHE A 17 0.51 2.02 2.64
C PHE A 17 0.78 3.38 1.99
N ARG A 18 1.60 3.38 0.94
CA ARG A 18 1.75 4.49 -0.01
C ARG A 18 1.43 4.01 -1.42
N VAL A 19 0.91 4.88 -2.27
CA VAL A 19 0.76 4.58 -3.70
C VAL A 19 2.16 4.53 -4.33
N VAL A 20 2.44 3.46 -5.07
CA VAL A 20 3.70 3.26 -5.79
C VAL A 20 3.52 3.23 -7.30
N GLU A 21 2.30 2.94 -7.77
CA GLU A 21 1.98 2.90 -9.19
C GLU A 21 0.48 3.16 -9.36
N VAL A 22 0.13 3.89 -10.43
CA VAL A 22 -1.26 4.12 -10.83
C VAL A 22 -1.39 3.63 -12.26
N THR A 23 -2.26 2.66 -12.48
CA THR A 23 -2.59 2.13 -13.80
C THR A 23 -3.96 2.61 -14.20
N PHE A 24 -4.05 3.37 -15.28
CA PHE A 24 -5.31 3.81 -15.85
C PHE A 24 -5.83 2.76 -16.84
N GLY A 25 -7.07 2.34 -16.66
CA GLY A 25 -7.82 1.53 -17.60
C GLY A 25 -8.19 2.33 -18.85
N PHE A 26 -8.50 1.61 -19.92
CA PHE A 26 -8.92 2.18 -21.20
C PHE A 26 -10.17 3.06 -20.99
N GLY A 27 -10.04 4.37 -21.20
CA GLY A 27 -11.11 5.36 -21.01
C GLY A 27 -10.91 6.31 -19.82
N GLY A 28 -9.88 6.14 -19.00
CA GLY A 28 -9.53 7.06 -17.90
C GLY A 28 -10.49 7.08 -16.71
N SER A 29 -11.60 6.33 -16.79
CA SER A 29 -12.63 6.23 -15.75
C SER A 29 -12.31 5.19 -14.68
N ASP A 30 -11.47 4.20 -15.01
CA ASP A 30 -11.02 3.18 -14.07
C ASP A 30 -9.53 3.40 -13.79
N ALA A 31 -9.16 3.60 -12.54
CA ALA A 31 -7.76 3.64 -12.12
C ALA A 31 -7.51 2.61 -11.02
N ILE A 32 -6.47 1.79 -11.21
CA ILE A 32 -5.98 0.86 -10.20
C ILE A 32 -4.72 1.45 -9.57
N GLU A 33 -4.78 1.71 -8.28
CA GLU A 33 -3.63 2.10 -7.48
C GLU A 33 -2.98 0.87 -6.88
N LYS A 34 -1.69 0.69 -7.16
CA LYS A 34 -0.84 -0.24 -6.44
C LYS A 34 -0.27 0.48 -5.22
N LEU A 35 -0.43 -0.15 -4.08
CA LEU A 35 0.02 0.33 -2.78
C LEU A 35 1.14 -0.56 -2.25
N GLU A 36 2.09 0.04 -1.54
CA GLU A 36 3.17 -0.66 -0.85
C GLU A 36 3.28 -0.15 0.59
N CYS A 37 3.37 -1.06 1.56
CA CYS A 37 3.63 -0.69 2.93
C CYS A 37 5.09 -0.27 3.10
N ARG A 38 5.31 0.97 3.55
CA ARG A 38 6.66 1.55 3.73
C ARG A 38 7.54 0.79 4.75
N ARG A 39 6.95 -0.07 5.57
CA ARG A 39 7.62 -0.72 6.70
C ARG A 39 7.95 -2.19 6.44
N CYS A 40 7.03 -2.94 5.84
CA CYS A 40 7.18 -4.38 5.60
C CYS A 40 7.19 -4.77 4.12
N GLY A 41 7.01 -3.83 3.19
CA GLY A 41 7.00 -4.11 1.74
C GLY A 41 5.75 -4.83 1.24
N ARG A 42 4.73 -5.02 2.09
CA ARG A 42 3.46 -5.64 1.66
C ARG A 42 2.81 -4.82 0.56
N THR A 43 2.43 -5.48 -0.53
CA THR A 43 1.71 -4.84 -1.64
C THR A 43 0.21 -5.07 -1.52
N ALA A 44 -0.57 -4.10 -2.01
CA ALA A 44 -2.01 -4.17 -2.16
C ALA A 44 -2.42 -3.42 -3.43
N ALA A 45 -3.63 -3.68 -3.94
CA ALA A 45 -4.20 -2.92 -5.04
C ALA A 45 -5.62 -2.47 -4.67
N ARG A 46 -6.00 -1.26 -5.07
CA ARG A 46 -7.37 -0.75 -4.93
C ARG A 46 -7.79 0.02 -6.16
N ARG A 47 -9.10 0.14 -6.37
CA ARG A 47 -9.68 1.09 -7.32
C ARG A 47 -9.68 2.48 -6.69
N ALA A 48 -9.26 3.49 -7.44
CA ALA A 48 -9.41 4.90 -7.06
C ALA A 48 -10.83 5.41 -7.37
#